data_AF-A0A2H5XWU0-F1
#
_entry.id   AF-A0A2H5XWU0-F1
#
_cell.length_a   1.000
_cell.length_b   1.000
_cell.length_c   1.000
_cell.angle_alpha   90.00
_cell.angle_beta   90.00
_cell.angle_gamma   90.00
#
_symmetry.space_group_name_H-M   'P 1'
#
loop_
_entity.id
_entity.type
_entity.pdbx_description
1 polymer ?
#
loop_
_entity_poly.entity_id
_entity_poly.type
_entity_poly.pdbx_seq_one_letter_code
_entity_poly.pdbx_strand_id
1 'polypeptide(L)'
;MLSANYARIFSEVVVAQGGQLDRRPMWGQSPYTLNVSAYATIPAWEATLSIGYNVFGRRIVLVGLRNAYLFDDPHTYELPRDVVDVAVSKRLGNFELRLSIRDLLNQPLRWEQGGTVVQSTIRGRSIGFGVSYRFGEQ
;
A
#
# COMPACT_ATOMS: atom_id res chain seq x y z
N MET A 1 11.96 13.59 12.44
CA MET A 1 10.53 13.94 12.26
C MET A 1 9.75 12.66 12.03
N LEU A 2 8.59 12.53 12.67
CA LEU A 2 7.66 11.41 12.48
C LEU A 2 6.33 11.97 11.98
N SER A 3 5.72 11.30 11.02
CA SER A 3 4.39 11.61 10.49
C SER A 3 3.57 10.33 10.38
N ALA A 4 2.28 10.40 10.66
CA ALA A 4 1.37 9.28 10.55
C ALA A 4 -0.03 9.75 10.14
N ASN A 5 -0.67 8.98 9.26
CA ASN A 5 -2.04 9.16 8.84
C ASN A 5 -2.78 7.82 8.99
N TYR A 6 -3.94 7.86 9.63
CA TYR A 6 -4.82 6.72 9.79
C TYR A 6 -6.23 7.08 9.37
N ALA A 7 -6.90 6.18 8.65
CA ALA A 7 -8.31 6.30 8.34
C ALA A 7 -9.01 4.98 8.67
N ARG A 8 -10.19 5.06 9.29
CA ARG A 8 -11.13 3.95 9.45
C ARG A 8 -12.38 4.28 8.67
N ILE A 9 -12.84 3.33 7.87
CA ILE A 9 -13.88 3.58 6.88
C ILE A 9 -14.96 2.52 7.02
N PHE A 10 -16.19 2.99 7.19
CA PHE A 10 -17.37 2.15 7.24
C PHE A 10 -18.20 2.41 5.99
N SER A 11 -18.51 1.34 5.25
CA SER A 11 -19.42 1.42 4.13
C SER A 11 -20.27 0.18 4.06
N GLU A 12 -21.49 0.37 3.56
CA GLU A 12 -22.44 -0.70 3.33
C GLU A 12 -23.26 -0.34 2.10
N VAL A 13 -23.43 -1.32 1.22
CA VAL A 13 -24.37 -1.29 0.13
C VAL A 13 -25.25 -2.53 0.23
N VAL A 14 -26.55 -2.35 -0.05
CA VAL A 14 -27.52 -3.43 -0.12
C VAL A 14 -28.03 -3.53 -1.55
N VAL A 15 -27.80 -4.66 -2.20
CA VAL A 15 -28.16 -4.90 -3.60
C VAL A 15 -28.97 -6.18 -3.71
N ALA A 16 -30.09 -6.16 -4.41
CA ALA A 16 -30.79 -7.38 -4.78
C ALA A 16 -30.12 -7.98 -6.03
N GLN A 17 -29.54 -9.18 -5.89
CA GLN A 17 -28.90 -9.90 -6.99
C GLN A 17 -29.11 -11.41 -6.87
N GLY A 18 -29.38 -12.09 -7.98
CA GLY A 18 -29.60 -13.54 -7.97
C GLY A 18 -30.82 -14.00 -7.14
N GLY A 19 -31.81 -13.13 -6.95
CA GLY A 19 -32.96 -13.41 -6.09
C GLY A 19 -32.68 -13.29 -4.59
N GLN A 20 -31.49 -12.82 -4.19
CA GLN A 20 -31.08 -12.66 -2.80
C GLN A 20 -30.65 -11.22 -2.52
N LEU A 21 -30.76 -10.80 -1.26
CA LEU A 21 -30.20 -9.53 -0.79
C LEU A 21 -28.73 -9.72 -0.44
N ASP A 22 -27.87 -8.95 -1.08
CA ASP A 22 -26.45 -8.89 -0.80
C ASP A 22 -26.11 -7.60 -0.04
N ARG A 23 -25.64 -7.74 1.19
CA ARG A 23 -25.19 -6.65 2.06
C ARG A 23 -23.68 -6.76 2.25
N ARG A 24 -22.94 -5.75 1.80
CA ARG A 24 -21.47 -5.78 1.77
C ARG A 24 -20.88 -4.37 1.75
N PRO A 25 -19.58 -4.18 2.03
CA PRO A 25 -18.91 -2.91 1.77
C PRO A 25 -18.84 -2.60 0.27
N MET A 26 -18.61 -1.32 -0.08
CA MET A 26 -18.43 -0.93 -1.47
C MET A 26 -17.19 -1.58 -2.08
N TRP A 27 -17.26 -1.84 -3.39
CA TRP A 27 -16.14 -2.37 -4.15
C TRP A 27 -14.97 -1.38 -4.17
N GLY A 28 -13.73 -1.89 -4.10
CA GLY A 28 -12.50 -1.10 -4.13
C GLY A 28 -12.17 -0.34 -2.84
N GLN A 29 -13.05 -0.38 -1.84
CA GLN A 29 -12.89 0.37 -0.60
C GLN A 29 -12.29 -0.50 0.52
N SER A 30 -11.17 -0.05 1.08
CA SER A 30 -10.58 -0.67 2.27
C SER A 30 -11.23 -0.14 3.55
N PRO A 31 -11.43 -1.00 4.58
CA PRO A 31 -12.02 -0.58 5.86
C PRO A 31 -11.06 0.26 6.71
N TYR A 32 -9.77 0.28 6.37
CA TYR A 32 -8.79 1.18 6.95
C TYR A 32 -7.60 1.41 6.02
N THR A 33 -6.86 2.48 6.30
CA THR A 33 -5.51 2.71 5.76
C THR A 33 -4.61 3.23 6.89
N LEU A 34 -3.33 2.91 6.82
CA LEU A 34 -2.30 3.44 7.70
C LEU A 34 -1.07 3.78 6.87
N ASN A 35 -0.60 5.01 6.99
CA ASN A 35 0.62 5.49 6.36
C ASN A 35 1.49 6.16 7.43
N VAL A 36 2.69 5.66 7.66
CA VAL A 36 3.64 6.17 8.67
C VAL A 36 4.94 6.50 7.97
N SER A 37 5.53 7.65 8.26
CA SER A 37 6.83 8.03 7.73
C SER A 37 7.74 8.63 8.79
N ALA A 38 8.99 8.21 8.78
CA ALA A 38 10.04 8.68 9.66
C ALA A 38 11.18 9.27 8.84
N TYR A 39 11.70 10.41 9.31
CA TYR A 39 12.80 11.13 8.68
C TYR A 39 13.86 11.47 9.72
N ALA A 40 15.11 11.17 9.42
CA ALA A 40 16.26 11.46 10.27
C ALA A 40 17.37 12.09 9.43
N THR A 41 17.83 13.27 9.85
CA THR A 41 19.06 13.88 9.32
C THR A 41 20.22 13.40 10.17
N ILE A 42 21.31 13.00 9.52
CA ILE A 42 22.54 12.51 10.14
C ILE A 42 23.63 13.55 9.80
N PRO A 43 23.86 14.55 10.66
CA PRO A 43 24.75 15.68 10.35
C PRO A 43 26.17 15.24 10.04
N ALA A 44 26.70 14.25 10.79
CA ALA A 44 28.05 13.73 10.60
C ALA A 44 28.32 13.20 9.18
N TRP A 45 27.27 12.80 8.44
CA TRP A 45 27.38 12.24 7.10
C TRP A 45 26.76 13.14 6.02
N GLU A 46 26.27 14.32 6.40
CA GLU A 46 25.46 15.20 5.54
C GLU A 46 24.34 14.42 4.81
N ALA A 47 23.72 13.48 5.52
CA ALA A 47 22.76 12.54 4.95
C ALA A 47 21.38 12.68 5.58
N THR A 48 20.34 12.36 4.82
CA THR A 48 18.97 12.23 5.30
C THR A 48 18.45 10.84 4.98
N LEU A 49 17.97 10.14 6.02
CA LEU A 49 17.27 8.87 5.92
C LEU A 49 15.77 9.13 5.98
N SER A 50 15.02 8.45 5.11
CA SER A 50 13.56 8.42 5.11
C SER A 50 13.08 6.97 5.04
N ILE A 51 12.13 6.62 5.91
CA ILE A 51 11.46 5.33 5.94
C ILE A 51 9.97 5.59 5.90
N GLY A 52 9.26 4.91 5.02
CA GLY A 52 7.80 4.92 4.91
C GLY A 52 7.23 3.52 5.10
N TYR A 53 6.09 3.43 5.75
CA TYR A 53 5.30 2.21 5.90
C TYR A 53 3.85 2.52 5.50
N ASN A 54 3.30 1.70 4.60
CA ASN A 54 1.94 1.84 4.12
C ASN A 54 1.24 0.48 4.14
N VAL A 55 0.00 0.46 4.64
CA VAL A 55 -0.88 -0.71 4.62
C VAL A 55 -2.33 -0.29 4.47
N PHE A 56 -3.12 -1.12 3.80
CA PHE A 56 -4.58 -0.96 3.70
C PHE A 56 -5.29 -2.27 4.05
N GLY A 57 -6.51 -2.16 4.57
CA GLY A 57 -7.32 -3.31 4.96
C GLY A 57 -7.89 -4.10 3.78
N ARG A 58 -8.27 -5.36 4.05
CA ARG A 58 -8.88 -6.28 3.08
C ARG A 58 -10.07 -5.62 2.39
N ARG A 59 -10.13 -5.66 1.06
CA ARG A 59 -11.20 -5.03 0.27
C ARG A 59 -11.70 -5.90 -0.85
N ILE A 60 -12.95 -5.68 -1.26
CA ILE A 60 -13.53 -6.39 -2.41
C ILE A 60 -12.90 -5.87 -3.70
N VAL A 61 -12.36 -6.78 -4.52
CA VAL A 61 -11.85 -6.50 -5.88
C VAL A 61 -12.71 -7.13 -6.97
N LEU A 62 -13.55 -8.12 -6.64
CA LEU A 62 -14.56 -8.65 -7.54
C LEU A 62 -15.82 -9.00 -6.76
N VAL A 63 -16.97 -8.56 -7.26
CA VAL A 63 -18.28 -8.85 -6.66
C VAL A 63 -18.83 -10.14 -7.27
N GLY A 64 -18.84 -11.22 -6.49
CA GLY A 64 -19.53 -12.45 -6.88
C GLY A 64 -21.06 -12.36 -6.79
N LEU A 65 -21.75 -13.13 -7.63
CA LEU A 65 -23.20 -13.32 -7.61
C LEU A 65 -23.57 -14.36 -6.54
N ARG A 66 -24.33 -13.99 -5.50
CA ARG A 66 -24.66 -14.89 -4.37
C ARG A 66 -25.26 -16.24 -4.78
N ASN A 67 -26.14 -16.26 -5.79
CA ASN A 67 -26.77 -17.49 -6.26
C ASN A 67 -25.88 -18.40 -7.12
N ALA A 68 -24.67 -17.96 -7.48
CA ALA A 68 -23.73 -18.72 -8.30
C ALA A 68 -22.71 -19.53 -7.47
N TYR A 69 -22.69 -19.36 -6.14
CA TYR A 69 -21.73 -20.00 -5.25
C TYR A 69 -22.44 -20.72 -4.11
N LEU A 70 -21.80 -21.77 -3.57
CA LEU A 70 -22.33 -22.58 -2.47
C LEU A 70 -21.97 -22.05 -1.07
N PHE A 71 -21.32 -20.89 -0.99
CA PHE A 71 -20.87 -20.26 0.26
C PHE A 71 -21.36 -18.83 0.38
N ASP A 72 -21.50 -18.36 1.62
CA ASP A 72 -22.26 -17.14 1.93
C ASP A 72 -21.65 -15.85 1.35
N ASP A 73 -20.33 -15.71 1.35
CA ASP A 73 -19.63 -14.52 0.84
C ASP A 73 -18.89 -14.86 -0.47
N PRO A 74 -19.54 -14.66 -1.64
CA PRO A 74 -18.98 -15.03 -2.94
C PRO A 74 -17.94 -14.03 -3.45
N HIS A 75 -17.59 -12.98 -2.70
CA HIS A 75 -16.76 -11.90 -3.22
C HIS A 75 -15.27 -12.26 -3.19
N THR A 76 -14.50 -11.74 -4.15
CA THR A 76 -13.05 -11.85 -4.14
C THR A 76 -12.46 -10.64 -3.43
N TYR A 77 -11.54 -10.90 -2.50
CA TYR A 77 -10.89 -9.90 -1.68
C TYR A 77 -9.41 -9.79 -1.99
N GLU A 78 -8.91 -8.57 -2.12
CA GLU A 78 -7.48 -8.29 -2.05
C GLU A 78 -7.05 -8.23 -0.59
N LEU A 79 -6.07 -9.05 -0.21
CA LEU A 79 -5.58 -9.13 1.15
C LEU A 79 -4.66 -7.94 1.50
N PRO A 80 -4.61 -7.51 2.78
CA PRO A 80 -3.67 -6.51 3.24
C PRO A 80 -2.23 -6.90 2.93
N ARG A 81 -1.42 -5.89 2.62
CA ARG A 81 0.01 -6.06 2.34
C ARG A 81 0.79 -4.91 2.94
N ASP A 82 1.87 -5.24 3.62
CA ASP A 82 2.81 -4.27 4.18
C ASP A 82 3.75 -3.77 3.09
N VAL A 83 3.80 -2.46 2.91
CA VAL A 83 4.72 -1.80 1.96
C VAL A 83 5.67 -0.91 2.74
N VAL A 84 6.95 -1.25 2.71
CA VAL A 84 8.00 -0.44 3.31
C VAL A 84 8.85 0.19 2.21
N ASP A 85 8.99 1.50 2.25
CA ASP A 85 9.86 2.26 1.35
C ASP A 85 11.01 2.86 2.17
N VAL A 86 12.22 2.82 1.63
CA VAL A 86 13.40 3.40 2.28
C VAL A 86 14.14 4.25 1.26
N ALA A 87 14.57 5.44 1.66
CA ALA A 87 15.47 6.23 0.85
C ALA A 87 16.50 6.96 1.72
N VAL A 88 17.71 7.04 1.21
CA VAL A 88 18.80 7.84 1.77
C VAL A 88 19.22 8.86 0.73
N SER A 89 19.35 10.11 1.13
CA SER A 89 20.05 11.12 0.34
C SER A 89 21.30 11.59 1.07
N LYS A 90 22.35 11.91 0.31
CA LYS A 90 23.61 12.42 0.82
C LYS A 90 24.02 13.63 0.01
N ARG A 91 24.37 14.71 0.71
CA ARG A 91 24.91 15.91 0.09
C ARG A 91 26.43 15.77 -0.11
N LEU A 92 26.90 16.26 -1.25
CA LEU A 92 28.29 16.31 -1.65
C LEU A 92 28.52 17.70 -2.30
N GLY A 93 28.73 18.72 -1.47
CA GLY A 93 28.82 20.11 -1.92
C GLY A 93 27.52 20.61 -2.56
N ASN A 94 27.57 20.87 -3.86
CA ASN A 94 26.42 21.34 -4.66
C ASN A 94 25.58 20.18 -5.23
N PHE A 95 26.07 18.94 -5.10
CA PHE A 95 25.34 17.75 -5.54
C PHE A 95 24.60 17.11 -4.37
N GLU A 96 23.45 16.52 -4.66
CA GLU A 96 22.75 15.61 -3.76
C GLU A 96 22.48 14.30 -4.51
N LEU A 97 23.02 13.21 -3.95
CA LEU A 97 22.80 11.86 -4.42
C LEU A 97 21.66 11.24 -3.61
N ARG A 98 20.78 10.50 -4.26
CA ARG A 98 19.67 9.79 -3.62
C ARG A 98 19.62 8.34 -4.06
N LEU A 99 19.54 7.45 -3.10
CA LEU A 99 19.23 6.03 -3.29
C LEU A 99 17.89 5.72 -2.64
N SER A 100 17.03 4.99 -3.33
CA SER A 100 15.71 4.62 -2.85
C SER A 100 15.37 3.19 -3.20
N ILE A 101 14.67 2.53 -2.29
CA ILE A 101 14.09 1.21 -2.48
C ILE A 101 12.60 1.35 -2.15
N ARG A 102 11.74 1.12 -3.13
CA ARG A 102 10.29 1.05 -2.92
C ARG A 102 9.84 -0.39 -2.87
N ASP A 103 8.91 -0.68 -1.98
CA ASP A 103 8.41 -2.03 -1.70
C ASP A 103 9.54 -2.99 -1.27
N LEU A 104 10.28 -2.59 -0.24
CA LEU A 104 11.43 -3.32 0.30
C LEU A 104 11.09 -4.77 0.66
N LEU A 105 9.90 -4.99 1.25
CA LEU A 105 9.43 -6.31 1.69
C LEU A 105 9.06 -7.22 0.52
N ASN A 106 8.70 -6.66 -0.64
CA ASN A 106 8.34 -7.39 -1.85
C ASN A 106 7.30 -8.50 -1.58
N GLN A 107 6.35 -8.23 -0.69
CA GLN A 107 5.31 -9.20 -0.34
C GLN A 107 4.45 -9.50 -1.57
N PRO A 108 3.95 -10.75 -1.74
CA PRO A 108 3.04 -11.07 -2.83
C PRO A 108 1.69 -10.37 -2.63
N LEU A 109 1.12 -9.87 -3.73
CA LEU A 109 -0.28 -9.48 -3.83
C LEU A 109 -1.13 -10.75 -3.89
N ARG A 110 -2.05 -10.93 -2.92
CA ARG A 110 -2.92 -12.10 -2.85
C ARG A 110 -4.37 -11.70 -2.93
N TRP A 111 -5.13 -12.45 -3.74
CA TRP A 111 -6.57 -12.39 -3.78
C TRP A 111 -7.16 -13.69 -3.23
N GLU A 112 -8.20 -13.56 -2.42
CA GLU A 112 -8.87 -14.67 -1.74
C GLU A 112 -10.37 -14.65 -2.05
N GLN A 113 -10.96 -15.83 -2.24
CA GLN A 113 -12.41 -16.02 -2.35
C GLN A 113 -12.78 -17.28 -1.57
N GLY A 114 -13.79 -17.20 -0.69
CA GLY A 114 -14.25 -18.35 0.09
C GLY A 114 -13.13 -19.01 0.93
N GLY A 115 -12.18 -18.23 1.45
CA GLY A 115 -11.05 -18.73 2.23
C GLY A 115 -9.93 -19.38 1.40
N THR A 116 -10.01 -19.36 0.07
CA THR A 116 -9.00 -19.92 -0.82
C THR A 116 -8.31 -18.82 -1.62
N VAL A 117 -6.98 -18.88 -1.73
CA VAL A 117 -6.21 -17.95 -2.58
C VAL A 117 -6.49 -18.28 -4.05
N VAL A 118 -7.14 -17.35 -4.75
CA VAL A 118 -7.49 -17.48 -6.16
C VAL A 118 -6.46 -16.86 -7.09
N GLN A 119 -5.66 -15.91 -6.58
CA GLN A 119 -4.57 -15.29 -7.33
C GLN A 119 -3.44 -14.87 -6.39
N SER A 120 -2.21 -15.06 -6.82
CA SER A 120 -1.02 -14.54 -6.13
C SER A 120 0.00 -14.05 -7.16
N THR A 121 0.42 -12.80 -7.05
CA THR A 121 1.44 -12.22 -7.94
C THR A 121 2.39 -11.33 -7.17
N ILE A 122 3.63 -11.16 -7.64
CA ILE A 122 4.61 -10.26 -7.04
C ILE A 122 4.67 -9.01 -7.92
N ARG A 123 4.28 -7.84 -7.37
CA ARG A 123 4.37 -6.56 -8.10
C ARG A 123 5.81 -6.12 -8.35
N GLY A 124 6.73 -6.53 -7.49
CA GLY A 124 8.15 -6.27 -7.62
C GLY A 124 8.62 -5.05 -6.84
N ARG A 125 9.79 -5.19 -6.22
CA ARG A 125 10.57 -4.11 -5.61
C ARG A 125 11.20 -3.24 -6.69
N SER A 126 11.21 -1.92 -6.48
CA SER A 126 11.95 -1.00 -7.36
C SER A 126 13.10 -0.34 -6.62
N ILE A 127 14.25 -0.22 -7.30
CA ILE A 127 15.43 0.48 -6.80
C ILE A 127 15.63 1.71 -7.69
N GLY A 128 15.80 2.87 -7.07
CA GLY A 128 16.00 4.13 -7.76
C GLY A 128 17.27 4.81 -7.31
N PHE A 129 18.04 5.33 -8.27
CA PHE A 129 19.18 6.21 -8.05
C PHE A 129 18.89 7.58 -8.68
N GLY A 130 19.23 8.65 -7.99
CA GLY A 130 19.04 10.01 -8.44
C GLY A 130 20.23 10.89 -8.10
N VAL A 131 20.52 11.84 -8.99
CA VAL A 131 21.52 12.89 -8.80
C VAL A 131 20.83 14.21 -9.05
N SER A 132 21.04 15.16 -8.16
CA SER A 132 20.54 16.53 -8.31
C SER A 132 21.66 17.52 -8.04
N TYR A 133 21.63 18.65 -8.74
CA TYR A 133 22.59 19.74 -8.56
C TYR A 133 21.81 20.99 -8.17
N ARG A 134 22.24 21.66 -7.10
CA ARG A 134 21.64 22.92 -6.66
C ARG A 134 22.53 24.07 -7.11
N PHE A 135 22.01 24.91 -8.00
CA PHE A 135 22.59 26.21 -8.31
C PHE A 135 22.25 27.16 -7.16
N GLY A 136 23.24 27.80 -6.56
CA GLY A 136 23.02 28.88 -5.60
C GLY A 136 23.25 30.23 -6.26
N GLU A 137 22.31 31.15 -6.10
CA GLU A 137 22.67 32.51 -5.70
C GLU A 137 22.84 32.51 -4.17
N GLN A 138 23.81 33.27 -3.69
CA GLN A 138 24.24 33.37 -2.29
C GLN A 138 23.15 33.93 -1.38
#